data_AF-A0A7K3DNS2-F1
#
_entry.id   AF-A0A7K3DNS2-F1
#
_cell.length_a   1.000
_cell.length_b   1.000
_cell.length_c   1.000
_cell.angle_alpha   90.00
_cell.angle_beta   90.00
_cell.angle_gamma   90.00
#
_symmetry.space_group_name_H-M   'P 1'
#
loop_
_entity.id
_entity.type
_entity.pdbx_description
1 polymer ?
#
loop_
_entity_poly.entity_id
_entity_poly.type
_entity_poly.pdbx_seq_one_letter_code
_entity_poly.pdbx_strand_id
1 'polypeptide(L)'
;MAVCAGLTPVTAAAAAPHRPVPLPLERLFDNRAVSDDRAPDEADFDGAGGSLSAQDLAAAGWDPGRRLGVDRAVLRWPRTAGRGPDNVRADGQRVR
;
A
#
# COMPACT_ATOMS: atom_id res chain seq x y z
N MET A 1 -37.11 56.95 -0.32
CA MET A 1 -36.73 56.02 0.76
C MET A 1 -35.96 54.86 0.13
N ALA A 2 -34.64 54.96 0.06
CA ALA A 2 -33.78 53.89 -0.44
C ALA A 2 -33.20 53.13 0.77
N VAL A 3 -33.45 51.83 0.86
CA VAL A 3 -32.83 50.94 1.84
C VAL A 3 -31.67 50.23 1.16
N CYS A 4 -30.45 50.51 1.62
CA CYS A 4 -29.26 49.76 1.25
C CYS A 4 -29.12 48.57 2.20
N ALA A 5 -29.34 47.35 1.69
CA ALA A 5 -29.00 46.13 2.42
C ALA A 5 -27.49 45.89 2.35
N GLY A 6 -26.81 46.00 3.49
CA GLY A 6 -25.38 45.69 3.61
C GLY A 6 -25.14 44.19 3.55
N LEU A 7 -24.37 43.73 2.58
CA LEU A 7 -23.86 42.36 2.49
C LEU A 7 -22.56 42.28 3.30
N THR A 8 -22.56 41.59 4.44
CA THR A 8 -21.32 41.26 5.14
C THR A 8 -20.71 40.01 4.47
N PRO A 9 -19.47 40.08 3.95
CA PRO A 9 -18.82 38.88 3.43
C PRO A 9 -18.43 37.98 4.62
N VAL A 10 -19.01 36.78 4.69
CA VAL A 10 -18.47 35.73 5.55
C VAL A 10 -17.20 35.20 4.89
N THR A 11 -16.07 35.41 5.55
CA THR A 11 -14.81 34.79 5.14
C THR A 11 -14.83 33.35 5.63
N ALA A 12 -15.03 32.40 4.72
CA ALA A 12 -14.78 31.00 5.02
C ALA A 12 -13.26 30.83 5.19
N ALA A 13 -12.82 30.56 6.41
CA ALA A 13 -11.44 30.14 6.65
C ALA A 13 -11.23 28.80 5.94
N ALA A 14 -10.47 28.81 4.85
CA ALA A 14 -10.09 27.58 4.16
C ALA A 14 -9.27 26.72 5.13
N ALA A 15 -9.82 25.58 5.53
CA ALA A 15 -9.06 24.57 6.25
C ALA A 15 -7.86 24.17 5.38
N ALA A 16 -6.65 24.29 5.93
CA ALA A 16 -5.45 23.83 5.25
C ALA A 16 -5.64 22.34 4.86
N PRO A 17 -5.30 21.93 3.63
CA PRO A 17 -5.42 20.54 3.25
C PRO A 17 -4.58 19.71 4.23
N HIS A 18 -5.22 18.76 4.92
CA HIS A 18 -4.52 17.78 5.72
C HIS A 18 -3.76 16.89 4.74
N ARG A 19 -2.49 17.21 4.49
CA ARG A 19 -1.62 16.31 3.72
C ARG A 19 -1.42 15.07 4.60
N PRO A 20 -1.91 13.90 4.19
CA PRO A 20 -1.66 12.68 4.94
C PRO A 20 -0.16 12.50 5.06
N VAL A 21 0.33 12.29 6.28
CA VAL A 21 1.71 11.89 6.48
C VAL A 21 1.88 10.52 5.81
N PRO A 22 2.89 10.31 4.95
CA PRO A 22 3.15 9.00 4.36
C PRO A 22 3.31 7.97 5.48
N LEU A 23 2.48 6.93 5.43
CA LEU A 23 2.60 5.81 6.35
C LEU A 23 3.69 4.87 5.84
N PRO A 24 4.38 4.14 6.74
CA PRO A 24 5.22 3.04 6.31
C PRO A 24 4.34 2.01 5.59
N LEU A 25 4.86 1.42 4.52
CA LEU A 25 4.11 0.56 3.59
C LEU A 25 3.38 -0.58 4.32
N GLU A 26 3.96 -1.12 5.39
CA GLU A 26 3.40 -2.24 6.15
C GLU A 26 2.10 -1.89 6.88
N ARG A 27 1.82 -0.60 7.07
CA ARG A 27 0.54 -0.13 7.64
C ARG A 27 -0.56 -0.05 6.59
N LEU A 28 -0.22 -0.24 5.33
CA LEU A 28 -1.12 -0.19 4.19
C LEU A 28 -1.38 -1.58 3.59
N PHE A 29 -0.79 -2.65 4.11
CA PHE A 29 -1.04 -4.00 3.60
C PHE A 29 -2.53 -4.35 3.69
N ASP A 30 -3.09 -4.77 2.57
CA ASP A 30 -4.52 -5.00 2.38
C ASP A 30 -4.83 -6.39 1.80
N ASN A 31 -3.85 -7.05 1.20
CA ASN A 31 -3.96 -8.42 0.72
C ASN A 31 -2.72 -9.27 1.06
N ARG A 32 -2.85 -10.57 0.79
CA ARG A 32 -1.75 -11.54 0.84
C ARG A 32 -1.29 -11.80 -0.59
N ALA A 33 0.01 -11.69 -0.82
CA ALA A 33 0.68 -12.03 -2.06
C ALA A 33 1.34 -13.40 -2.02
N VAL A 34 1.80 -13.83 -0.85
CA VAL A 34 2.59 -15.05 -0.69
C VAL A 34 1.75 -16.16 -0.09
N SER A 35 1.75 -17.33 -0.73
CA SER A 35 1.04 -18.54 -0.29
C SER A 35 2.00 -19.73 -0.21
N ASP A 36 1.53 -20.82 0.40
CA ASP A 36 2.21 -22.11 0.35
C ASP A 36 1.94 -22.78 -1.01
N ASP A 37 2.93 -23.46 -1.60
CA ASP A 37 2.76 -24.21 -2.85
C ASP A 37 1.58 -25.19 -2.85
N ARG A 38 1.20 -25.70 -1.68
CA ARG A 38 0.09 -26.64 -1.52
C ARG A 38 -1.27 -25.95 -1.50
N ALA A 39 -1.30 -24.62 -1.37
CA ALA A 39 -2.49 -23.81 -1.27
C ALA A 39 -2.29 -22.45 -1.97
N PRO A 40 -1.98 -22.43 -3.29
CA PRO A 40 -1.64 -21.19 -4.01
C PRO A 40 -2.81 -20.19 -4.02
N ASP A 41 -4.05 -20.69 -4.01
CA ASP A 41 -5.27 -19.87 -4.05
C ASP A 41 -5.59 -19.14 -2.73
N GLU A 42 -4.77 -19.31 -1.67
CA GLU A 42 -4.91 -18.58 -0.41
C GLU A 42 -4.39 -17.13 -0.45
N ALA A 43 -3.85 -16.69 -1.59
CA ALA A 43 -3.29 -15.37 -1.81
C ALA A 43 -3.64 -14.87 -3.22
N ASP A 44 -3.60 -13.55 -3.40
CA ASP A 44 -3.95 -12.89 -4.66
C ASP A 44 -3.07 -11.65 -4.82
N PHE A 45 -1.82 -11.84 -5.26
CA PHE A 45 -0.82 -10.78 -5.47
C PHE A 45 -1.22 -9.82 -6.59
N ASP A 46 -1.61 -10.36 -7.73
CA ASP A 46 -1.82 -9.60 -8.97
C ASP A 46 -3.27 -9.17 -9.17
N GLY A 47 -4.17 -9.79 -8.42
CA GLY A 47 -5.57 -9.49 -8.48
C GLY A 47 -6.44 -10.34 -9.38
N ALA A 48 -5.83 -11.34 -10.00
CA ALA A 48 -6.46 -12.34 -10.84
C ALA A 48 -6.43 -13.74 -10.19
N GLY A 49 -6.05 -13.83 -8.92
CA GLY A 49 -5.86 -15.07 -8.17
C GLY A 49 -4.43 -15.62 -8.20
N GLY A 50 -3.48 -14.91 -8.82
CA GLY A 50 -2.09 -15.33 -8.85
C GLY A 50 -1.37 -15.01 -7.54
N SER A 51 -0.53 -15.93 -7.05
CA SER A 51 0.26 -15.75 -5.83
C SER A 51 1.73 -16.10 -6.03
N LEU A 52 2.58 -15.63 -5.11
CA LEU A 52 4.01 -15.94 -5.06
C LEU A 52 4.24 -17.12 -4.10
N SER A 53 5.02 -18.10 -4.54
CA SER A 53 5.40 -19.26 -3.71
C SER A 53 6.32 -18.85 -2.57
N ALA A 54 5.94 -19.18 -1.33
CA ALA A 54 6.81 -19.01 -0.16
C ALA A 54 8.10 -19.84 -0.28
N GLN A 55 7.99 -21.04 -0.86
CA GLN A 55 9.07 -22.00 -1.05
C GLN A 55 10.09 -21.50 -2.07
N ASP A 56 9.64 -21.05 -3.25
CA ASP A 56 10.53 -20.52 -4.29
C ASP A 56 11.23 -19.25 -3.83
N LEU A 57 10.51 -18.37 -3.11
CA LEU A 57 11.10 -17.19 -2.50
C LEU A 57 12.19 -17.57 -1.49
N ALA A 58 11.92 -18.54 -0.59
CA ALA A 58 12.93 -19.02 0.34
C ALA A 58 14.14 -19.66 -0.38
N ALA A 59 13.90 -20.45 -1.44
CA ALA A 59 14.95 -21.05 -2.26
C ALA A 59 15.82 -19.99 -2.98
N ALA A 60 15.22 -18.87 -3.38
CA ALA A 60 15.91 -17.69 -3.91
C ALA A 60 16.63 -16.87 -2.81
N GLY A 61 16.48 -17.23 -1.53
CA GLY A 61 17.01 -16.50 -0.40
C GLY A 61 16.22 -15.21 -0.10
N TRP A 62 14.91 -15.21 -0.28
CA TRP A 62 14.04 -14.07 0.02
C TRP A 62 13.26 -14.33 1.31
N ASP A 63 14.01 -14.42 2.41
CA ASP A 63 13.45 -14.70 3.75
C ASP A 63 12.73 -13.48 4.35
N PRO A 64 11.62 -13.67 5.09
CA PRO A 64 10.91 -12.60 5.80
C PRO A 64 11.85 -11.67 6.59
N GLY A 65 11.72 -10.35 6.35
CA GLY A 65 12.53 -9.33 7.02
C GLY A 65 13.92 -9.07 6.42
N ARG A 66 14.35 -9.83 5.42
CA ARG A 66 15.63 -9.62 4.73
C ARG A 66 15.61 -8.28 3.97
N ARG A 67 16.78 -7.64 3.85
CA ARG A 67 17.00 -6.55 2.88
C ARG A 67 17.38 -7.16 1.54
N LEU A 68 16.66 -6.78 0.49
CA LEU A 68 16.82 -7.26 -0.88
C LEU A 68 17.30 -6.11 -1.75
N GLY A 69 18.33 -6.35 -2.56
CA GLY A 69 18.68 -5.46 -3.66
C GLY A 69 17.89 -5.85 -4.90
N VAL A 70 17.05 -4.95 -5.42
CA VAL A 70 16.35 -5.09 -6.69
C VAL A 70 16.75 -3.91 -7.55
N ASP A 71 17.53 -4.16 -8.59
CA ASP A 71 18.22 -3.13 -9.38
C ASP A 71 19.01 -2.14 -8.50
N ARG A 72 18.59 -0.88 -8.45
CA ARG A 72 19.19 0.17 -7.60
C ARG A 72 18.40 0.43 -6.32
N ALA A 73 17.32 -0.33 -6.08
CA ALA A 73 16.50 -0.19 -4.88
C ALA A 73 16.91 -1.23 -3.82
N VAL A 74 16.96 -0.78 -2.57
CA VAL A 74 17.03 -1.68 -1.42
C VAL A 74 15.67 -1.73 -0.78
N LEU A 75 15.04 -2.91 -0.83
CA LEU A 75 13.72 -3.17 -0.27
C LEU A 75 13.85 -4.03 0.98
N ARG A 76 12.92 -3.90 1.93
CA ARG A 76 12.78 -4.88 3.01
C ARG A 76 11.68 -5.85 2.65
N TRP A 77 12.00 -7.13 2.55
CA TRP A 77 11.00 -8.17 2.41
C TRP A 77 10.06 -8.15 3.62
N PRO A 78 8.72 -8.21 3.44
CA PRO A 78 7.78 -8.13 4.54
C PRO A 78 8.03 -9.20 5.60
N ARG A 79 7.94 -8.83 6.87
CA ARG A 79 8.07 -9.82 7.98
C ARG A 79 6.85 -10.72 8.09
N THR A 80 5.71 -10.26 7.58
CA THR A 80 4.44 -10.97 7.54
C THR A 80 4.31 -11.90 6.33
N ALA A 81 5.30 -11.92 5.44
CA ALA A 81 5.25 -12.68 4.19
C ALA A 81 4.83 -14.14 4.43
N GLY A 82 3.74 -14.56 3.78
CA GLY A 82 3.18 -15.90 3.89
C GLY A 82 2.49 -16.22 5.22
N ARG A 83 2.31 -15.26 6.13
CA ARG A 83 1.66 -15.46 7.45
C ARG A 83 0.46 -14.53 7.69
N GLY A 84 0.21 -13.59 6.80
CA GLY A 84 -0.87 -12.60 6.88
C GLY A 84 -0.73 -11.59 5.73
N PRO A 85 -1.42 -10.44 5.81
CA PRO A 85 -1.25 -9.39 4.83
C PRO A 85 0.22 -8.97 4.71
N ASP A 86 0.72 -8.97 3.48
CA ASP A 86 2.11 -8.74 3.13
C ASP A 86 2.27 -7.93 1.84
N ASN A 87 1.15 -7.52 1.24
CA ASN A 87 1.13 -6.76 0.00
C ASN A 87 0.13 -5.60 0.08
N VAL A 88 0.39 -4.57 -0.71
CA VAL A 88 -0.55 -3.50 -1.00
C VAL A 88 -0.94 -3.63 -2.46
N ARG A 89 -2.23 -3.76 -2.75
CA ARG A 89 -2.70 -3.72 -4.13
C ARG A 89 -2.79 -2.27 -4.63
N ALA A 90 -2.22 -2.02 -5.80
CA ALA A 90 -2.29 -0.68 -6.38
C ALA A 90 -3.65 -0.43 -7.02
N ASP A 91 -4.39 0.59 -6.55
CA ASP A 91 -5.67 1.02 -7.11
C ASP A 91 -5.53 1.90 -8.37
N GLY A 92 -4.63 1.54 -9.29
CA GLY A 92 -4.40 2.30 -10.51
C GLY A 92 -3.68 3.65 -10.30
N GLN A 93 -3.09 3.85 -9.13
CA GLN A 93 -2.28 5.02 -8.77
C GLN A 93 -1.15 5.22 -9.80
N ARG A 94 -0.97 6.43 -10.32
CA ARG A 94 0.14 6.74 -11.24
C ARG A 94 1.35 7.23 -10.46
N VAL A 95 2.48 6.55 -10.60
CA VAL A 95 3.79 7.04 -10.16
C VAL A 95 4.35 7.94 -11.27
N ARG A 96 4.76 9.17 -10.93
CA ARG A 96 5.40 10.13 -11.84
C ARG A 96 6.71 10.61 -11.23
#